data_AF-A0A2D6AZD1-F1
#
_entry.id   AF-A0A2D6AZD1-F1
#
_cell.length_a   1.000
_cell.length_b   1.000
_cell.length_c   1.000
_cell.angle_alpha   90.00
_cell.angle_beta   90.00
_cell.angle_gamma   90.00
#
_symmetry.space_group_name_H-M   'P 1'
#
loop_
_entity.id
_entity.type
_entity.pdbx_description
1 polymer ?
#
loop_
_entity_poly.entity_id
_entity_poly.type
_entity_poly.pdbx_seq_one_letter_code
_entity_poly.pdbx_strand_id
1 'polypeptide(L)'
;MRSQDYSVGDVLYVFDDSRQRIVPIQVVSITSKQTISGVEISYEIVSPAKPDTPVSLDRISGDIYTSLPDLRAYMLDNAQKAIDRMVQRTQAVA
;
A
#
# COMPACT_ATOMS: atom_id res chain seq x y z
N MET A 1 6.24 0.02 -11.94
CA MET A 1 6.68 0.69 -10.70
C MET A 1 6.24 2.13 -10.82
N ARG A 2 5.21 2.56 -10.06
CA ARG A 2 4.74 3.95 -10.11
C ARG A 2 5.80 4.82 -9.42
N SER A 3 6.35 5.78 -10.15
CA SER A 3 7.26 6.79 -9.62
C SER A 3 6.45 7.76 -8.76
N GLN A 4 6.10 7.36 -7.54
CA GLN A 4 5.62 8.30 -6.54
C GLN A 4 6.80 8.66 -5.66
N ASP A 5 7.20 9.94 -5.72
CA ASP A 5 8.25 10.47 -4.88
C ASP A 5 7.64 10.75 -3.50
N TYR A 6 7.88 9.85 -2.54
CA TYR A 6 7.50 10.06 -1.15
C TYR A 6 8.50 10.99 -0.45
N SER A 7 8.03 11.75 0.53
CA SER A 7 8.83 12.62 1.40
C SER A 7 8.95 12.04 2.81
N VAL A 8 10.03 12.38 3.51
CA VAL A 8 10.16 12.05 4.94
C VAL A 8 9.03 12.73 5.70
N GLY A 9 8.35 11.96 6.55
CA GLY A 9 7.19 12.39 7.32
C GLY A 9 5.85 12.01 6.69
N ASP A 10 5.82 11.65 5.40
CA ASP A 10 4.58 11.24 4.72
C ASP A 10 3.95 10.03 5.40
N VAL A 11 2.63 10.07 5.55
CA VAL A 11 1.83 8.94 6.02
C VAL A 11 1.22 8.24 4.82
N LEU A 12 1.53 6.96 4.68
CA LEU A 12 1.00 6.07 3.66
C LEU A 12 0.07 5.06 4.31
N TYR A 13 -0.81 4.46 3.52
CA TYR A 13 -1.81 3.51 3.96
C TYR A 13 -1.68 2.22 3.19
N VAL A 14 -1.62 1.11 3.94
CA VAL A 14 -1.59 -0.24 3.38
C VAL A 14 -2.86 -0.95 3.79
N PHE A 15 -3.51 -1.60 2.83
CA PHE A 15 -4.65 -2.48 3.12
C PHE A 15 -4.18 -3.90 3.36
N ASP A 16 -4.28 -4.37 4.61
CA ASP A 16 -4.01 -5.74 5.01
C ASP A 16 -5.29 -6.56 4.81
N ASP A 17 -5.46 -7.11 3.61
CA ASP A 17 -6.65 -7.88 3.22
C ASP A 17 -6.83 -9.13 4.10
N SER A 18 -5.72 -9.73 4.56
CA SER A 18 -5.75 -10.93 5.42
C SER A 18 -6.40 -10.68 6.78
N ARG A 19 -6.28 -9.45 7.30
CA ARG A 19 -6.83 -9.04 8.59
C ARG A 19 -7.95 -8.00 8.46
N GLN A 20 -8.37 -7.68 7.23
CA GLN A 20 -9.40 -6.68 6.93
C GLN A 20 -9.17 -5.35 7.67
N ARG A 21 -7.94 -4.83 7.62
CA ARG A 21 -7.57 -3.60 8.33
C ARG A 21 -6.68 -2.69 7.49
N ILE A 22 -6.74 -1.40 7.80
CA ILE A 22 -5.85 -0.38 7.23
C ILE A 22 -4.69 -0.19 8.21
N VAL A 23 -3.47 -0.27 7.70
CA VAL A 23 -2.24 -0.04 8.46
C VAL A 23 -1.61 1.26 7.99
N PRO A 24 -1.63 2.33 8.81
CA PRO A 24 -0.84 3.51 8.52
C PRO A 24 0.64 3.20 8.72
N ILE A 25 1.47 3.73 7.84
CA ILE A 25 2.93 3.68 7.91
C ILE A 25 3.48 5.07 7.63
N GLN A 26 4.62 5.42 8.20
CA GLN A 26 5.25 6.72 8.01
C GLN A 26 6.63 6.55 7.39
N VAL A 27 6.96 7.37 6.39
CA VAL A 27 8.30 7.44 5.80
C VAL A 27 9.24 8.14 6.78
N VAL A 28 10.31 7.46 7.19
CA VAL A 28 11.27 7.98 8.18
C VAL A 28 12.64 8.28 7.58
N SER A 29 12.99 7.65 6.45
CA SER A 29 14.26 7.86 5.78
C SER A 29 14.14 7.63 4.28
N ILE A 30 14.91 8.39 3.51
CA ILE A 30 15.06 8.26 2.06
C ILE A 30 16.55 8.19 1.77
N THR A 31 16.98 7.12 1.13
CA THR A 31 18.37 6.94 0.69
C THR A 31 18.41 6.99 -0.83
N SER A 32 19.14 7.94 -1.41
CA SER A 32 19.45 7.95 -2.84
C SER A 32 20.88 7.46 -3.06
N LYS A 33 21.04 6.41 -3.86
CA LYS A 33 22.35 5.88 -4.24
C LYS A 33 22.55 6.08 -5.74
N GLN A 34 23.57 6.87 -6.10
CA GLN A 34 23.98 6.99 -7.50
C GLN A 34 24.86 5.80 -7.86
N THR A 35 24.51 5.12 -8.93
CA THR A 35 25.26 4.02 -9.52
C THR A 35 25.54 4.33 -11.00
N ILE A 36 26.43 3.55 -11.61
CA ILE A 36 26.68 3.63 -13.06
C ILE A 36 25.41 3.37 -13.90
N SER A 37 24.40 2.71 -13.33
CA SER A 37 23.12 2.38 -13.96
C SER A 37 22.04 3.43 -13.73
N GLY A 38 22.30 4.45 -12.90
CA GLY A 38 21.34 5.50 -12.54
C GLY A 38 21.18 5.70 -11.04
N VAL A 39 20.09 6.36 -10.64
CA VAL A 39 19.76 6.67 -9.25
C VAL A 39 18.81 5.61 -8.70
N GLU A 40 19.25 4.91 -7.65
CA GLU A 40 18.40 4.02 -6.85
C GLU A 40 17.87 4.80 -5.65
N ILE A 41 16.54 4.79 -5.45
CA ILE A 41 15.88 5.39 -4.29
C ILE A 41 15.32 4.27 -3.43
N SER A 42 15.64 4.30 -2.13
CA SER A 42 15.10 3.38 -1.14
C SER A 42 14.43 4.16 -0.01
N TYR A 43 13.26 3.67 0.41
CA TYR A 43 12.46 4.27 1.47
C TYR A 43 12.44 3.35 2.69
N GLU A 44 12.65 3.92 3.87
CA GLU A 44 12.39 3.24 5.13
C GLU A 44 11.12 3.79 5.76
N ILE A 45 10.29 2.88 6.26
CA ILE A 45 9.01 3.17 6.90
C ILE A 45 8.91 2.55 8.29
N VAL A 46 8.10 3.16 9.12
CA VAL A 46 7.71 2.64 10.43
C VAL A 46 6.20 2.53 10.54
N SER A 47 5.72 1.59 11.35
CA SER A 47 4.32 1.59 11.78
C SER A 47 4.20 2.43 13.06
N PRO A 48 3.12 3.21 13.26
CA PRO A 48 2.86 3.89 14.52
C PRO A 48 2.84 2.95 15.74
N ALA A 49 2.51 1.67 15.54
CA ALA A 49 2.53 0.67 16.60
C ALA A 49 3.95 0.21 17.00
N LYS A 50 4.95 0.42 16.12
CA LYS A 50 6.34 0.01 16.31
C LYS A 50 7.29 1.04 15.66
N PRO A 51 7.43 2.24 16.26
CA PRO A 51 8.25 3.32 15.69
C PRO A 51 9.75 2.97 15.67
N ASP A 52 10.22 2.12 16.59
CA ASP A 52 11.64 1.77 16.71
C ASP A 52 12.10 0.64 15.78
N THR A 53 11.23 0.15 14.89
CA THR A 53 11.56 -0.91 13.93
C THR A 53 11.35 -0.44 12.50
N PRO A 54 12.33 0.30 11.91
CA PRO A 54 12.30 0.65 10.50
C PRO A 54 12.33 -0.59 9.62
N VAL A 55 11.52 -0.56 8.56
CA VAL A 55 11.48 -1.59 7.52
C VAL A 55 11.57 -0.91 6.16
N SER A 56 12.22 -1.55 5.19
CA SER A 56 12.20 -1.06 3.80
C SER A 56 10.77 -1.13 3.23
N LEU A 57 10.34 -0.06 2.56
CA LEU A 57 9.04 0.01 1.89
C LEU A 57 8.86 -1.11 0.87
N ASP A 58 9.93 -1.52 0.20
CA ASP A 58 9.94 -2.60 -0.80
C ASP A 58 9.59 -3.97 -0.22
N ARG A 59 9.67 -4.13 1.11
CA ARG A 59 9.28 -5.36 1.83
C ARG A 59 7.80 -5.39 2.20
N ILE A 60 7.07 -4.31 1.97
CA ILE A 60 5.63 -4.27 2.20
C ILE A 60 4.92 -4.95 1.04
N SER A 61 4.25 -6.05 1.35
CA SER A 61 3.36 -6.72 0.40
C SER A 61 2.03 -5.99 0.34
N GLY A 62 1.56 -5.70 -0.86
CA GLY A 62 0.26 -5.08 -1.12
C GLY A 62 0.37 -3.68 -1.73
N ASP A 63 -0.79 -3.13 -2.07
CA ASP A 63 -0.86 -1.79 -2.63
C ASP A 63 -0.73 -0.73 -1.54
N ILE A 64 0.11 0.27 -1.82
CA ILE A 64 0.35 1.42 -0.96
C ILE A 64 -0.44 2.61 -1.50
N TYR A 65 -1.16 3.29 -0.62
CA TYR A 65 -1.99 4.44 -0.92
C TYR A 65 -1.48 5.67 -0.18
N THR A 66 -1.42 6.81 -0.86
CA THR A 66 -1.04 8.10 -0.25
C THR A 66 -2.23 8.82 0.37
N SER A 67 -3.46 8.36 0.10
CA SER A 67 -4.67 8.99 0.60
C SER A 67 -5.72 7.96 1.02
N LEU A 68 -6.42 8.24 2.12
CA LEU A 68 -7.58 7.46 2.54
C LEU A 68 -8.73 7.48 1.51
N PRO A 69 -9.02 8.58 0.79
CA PRO A 69 -9.99 8.57 -0.29
C PRO A 69 -9.69 7.55 -1.38
N ASP A 70 -8.44 7.47 -1.85
CA ASP A 70 -8.05 6.52 -2.90
C ASP A 70 -8.15 5.08 -2.41
N LEU A 71 -7.68 4.82 -1.18
CA LEU A 71 -7.81 3.52 -0.55
C LEU A 71 -9.28 3.12 -0.39
N ARG A 72 -10.13 4.05 0.05
CA ARG A 72 -11.57 3.81 0.21
C ARG A 72 -12.22 3.48 -1.14
N ALA A 73 -11.88 4.22 -2.20
CA ALA A 73 -12.39 3.96 -3.54
C ALA A 73 -12.00 2.56 -4.01
N TYR A 74 -10.74 2.17 -3.81
CA TYR A 74 -10.25 0.81 -4.10
C TYR A 74 -11.03 -0.27 -3.32
N MET A 75 -11.21 -0.08 -2.01
CA MET A 75 -11.93 -1.03 -1.17
C MET A 75 -13.39 -1.22 -1.62
N LEU A 76 -14.08 -0.13 -1.97
CA LEU A 76 -15.46 -0.17 -2.46
C LEU A 76 -15.56 -0.89 -3.81
N ASP A 77 -14.66 -0.60 -4.75
CA ASP A 77 -14.60 -1.28 -6.04
C ASP A 77 -14.35 -2.79 -5.87
N ASN A 78 -13.42 -3.17 -5.00
CA ASN A 78 -13.17 -4.58 -4.68
C ASN A 78 -14.37 -5.27 -4.05
N ALA A 79 -15.06 -4.60 -3.12
CA ALA A 79 -16.27 -5.13 -2.50
C ALA A 79 -17.38 -5.32 -3.54
N GLN A 80 -17.60 -4.34 -4.42
CA GLN A 80 -18.56 -4.42 -5.51
C GLN A 80 -18.25 -5.62 -6.42
N LYS A 81 -17.00 -5.77 -6.86
CA LYS A 81 -16.56 -6.90 -7.68
C LYS A 81 -16.77 -8.25 -6.97
N ALA A 82 -16.58 -8.32 -5.65
CA ALA A 82 -16.85 -9.53 -4.89
C ALA A 82 -18.34 -9.88 -4.87
N ILE A 83 -19.21 -8.88 -4.69
CA ILE A 83 -20.67 -9.03 -4.75
C ILE A 83 -21.09 -9.49 -6.15
N ASP A 84 -20.60 -8.85 -7.21
CA ASP A 84 -20.94 -9.20 -8.59
C ASP A 84 -20.55 -10.65 -8.90
N ARG A 85 -19.38 -11.11 -8.45
CA ARG A 85 -18.96 -12.52 -8.58
C ARG A 85 -19.91 -13.48 -7.87
N MET A 86 -20.42 -13.12 -6.70
CA MET A 86 -21.39 -13.96 -5.98
C MET A 86 -22.72 -14.05 -6.73
N VAL A 87 -23.20 -12.93 -7.30
CA VAL A 87 -24.44 -12.88 -8.08
C VAL A 87 -24.30 -13.65 -9.40
N GLN A 88 -23.20 -13.49 -10.12
CA GLN A 88 -22.97 -14.22 -11.38
C GLN A 88 -22.96 -15.74 -11.18
N ARG A 89 -22.43 -16.20 -10.04
CA ARG A 89 -22.42 -17.64 -9.71
C ARG A 89 -23.82 -18.23 -9.52
N THR A 90 -24.82 -17.45 -9.09
CA THR A 90 -26.19 -17.96 -8.99
C THR A 90 -26.88 -18.03 -10.35
N GLN A 91 -26.54 -17.13 -11.27
CA GLN A 91 -27.06 -17.12 -12.64
C GLN A 91 -26.49 -18.24 -13.51
N ALA A 92 -25.29 -18.74 -13.21
CA ALA A 92 -24.67 -19.85 -13.94
C ALA A 92 -25.23 -21.24 -13.58
N VAL A 93 -26.09 -21.34 -12.56
CA VAL A 93 -26.70 -22.60 -12.07
C VAL A 93 -28.20 -22.66 -12.43
N ALA A 94 -28.73 -21.67 -13.14
CA ALA A 94 -30.07 -21.66 -13.75
C ALA A 94 -29.98 -21.86 -15.26
#